data_AF-A0A1W9JUH8-F1
#
_entry.id   AF-A0A1W9JUH8-F1
#
_cell.length_a   1.000
_cell.length_b   1.000
_cell.length_c   1.000
_cell.angle_alpha   90.00
_cell.angle_beta   90.00
_cell.angle_gamma   90.00
#
_symmetry.space_group_name_H-M   'P 1'
#
loop_
_entity.id
_entity.type
_entity.pdbx_description
1 polymer ?
#
loop_
_entity_poly.entity_id
_entity_poly.type
_entity_poly.pdbx_seq_one_letter_code
_entity_poly.pdbx_strand_id
1 'polypeptide(L)'
;MNAKLSVIIGMGLSLYLPSLQAATISSIRQLPTPIQTCVITAECLVGFGSDFELGGIAAFRYSTKDFSGYLFRYSVLKPSAATYEQNYVDDAQNPPITQLRESNIPLKGHVWLQVAERYSNSATGLVALYSDKITPTQVVLPRFFDPIDPPTIHFQLTPKSLLASRAYSQWTLTEQGGTGSGDLIAAEPPLLICLANGCSVREEINLIGMTFVESGNELVLQFAPHDRRQMLYNEERAYDDVLAGFHEQYQLYVQPVPIPAAWQLWLLGLSLFAGRPRITSLRKRLGA
;
A
#
# COMPACT_ATOMS: atom_id res chain seq x y z
N MET A 1 28.04 7.24 65.34
CA MET A 1 27.42 8.00 64.23
C MET A 1 27.07 7.00 63.14
N ASN A 2 25.77 6.81 62.91
CA ASN A 2 25.24 5.68 62.15
C ASN A 2 25.17 6.02 60.65
N ALA A 3 25.91 5.29 59.82
CA ALA A 3 25.78 5.34 58.37
C ALA A 3 24.61 4.43 57.94
N LYS A 4 23.55 5.03 57.41
CA LYS A 4 22.43 4.30 56.80
C LYS A 4 22.80 3.93 55.36
N LEU A 5 22.87 2.63 55.08
CA LEU A 5 23.03 2.06 53.76
C LEU A 5 21.62 1.90 53.14
N SER A 6 21.31 2.67 52.10
CA SER A 6 20.07 2.52 51.34
C SER A 6 20.30 1.58 50.16
N VAL A 7 19.74 0.38 50.24
CA VAL A 7 19.67 -0.60 49.14
C VAL A 7 18.49 -0.23 48.25
N ILE A 8 18.76 0.14 47.00
CA ILE A 8 17.75 0.34 45.97
C ILE A 8 17.53 -1.02 45.29
N ILE A 9 16.40 -1.65 45.56
CA ILE A 9 15.94 -2.86 44.87
C ILE A 9 15.35 -2.41 43.53
N GLY A 10 16.14 -2.55 42.47
CA GLY A 10 15.65 -2.39 41.10
C GLY A 10 14.74 -3.55 40.74
N MET A 11 13.43 -3.32 40.77
CA MET A 11 12.44 -4.20 40.13
C MET A 11 12.67 -4.15 38.61
N GLY A 12 13.32 -5.17 38.07
CA GLY A 12 13.42 -5.38 36.62
C GLY A 12 12.04 -5.68 36.06
N LEU A 13 11.45 -4.71 35.35
CA LEU A 13 10.31 -4.94 34.47
C LEU A 13 10.81 -5.76 33.27
N SER A 14 10.69 -7.08 33.36
CA SER A 14 10.85 -7.96 32.19
C SER A 14 9.71 -7.68 31.23
N LEU A 15 9.96 -6.83 30.23
CA LEU A 15 9.09 -6.66 29.08
C LEU A 15 8.98 -8.02 28.38
N TYR A 16 7.83 -8.67 28.51
CA TYR A 16 7.44 -9.79 27.67
C TYR A 16 7.36 -9.28 26.23
N LEU A 17 8.45 -9.43 25.48
CA LEU A 17 8.42 -9.36 24.03
C LEU A 17 7.70 -10.65 23.57
N PRO A 18 6.48 -10.57 22.99
CA PRO A 18 5.88 -11.75 22.40
C PRO A 18 6.88 -12.32 21.39
N SER A 19 7.14 -13.63 21.48
CA SER A 19 7.92 -14.34 20.47
C SER A 19 7.25 -14.08 19.12
N LEU A 20 7.91 -13.33 18.25
CA LEU A 20 7.49 -13.12 16.87
C LEU A 20 7.55 -14.49 16.19
N GLN A 21 6.44 -15.21 16.18
CA GLN A 21 6.32 -16.44 15.41
C GLN A 21 6.22 -16.02 13.95
N ALA A 22 7.27 -16.29 13.17
CA ALA A 22 7.31 -15.94 11.76
C ALA A 22 6.07 -16.48 11.05
N ALA A 23 5.43 -15.62 10.27
CA ALA A 23 4.31 -15.97 9.42
C ALA A 23 4.66 -17.19 8.57
N THR A 24 3.70 -18.12 8.46
CA THR A 24 3.84 -19.30 7.62
C THR A 24 2.74 -19.37 6.57
N ILE A 25 3.04 -20.10 5.50
CA ILE A 25 2.07 -20.57 4.52
C ILE A 25 1.64 -21.96 4.97
N SER A 26 0.40 -22.10 5.43
CA SER A 26 -0.10 -23.39 5.92
C SER A 26 -0.63 -24.30 4.79
N SER A 27 -0.88 -23.73 3.61
CA SER A 27 -1.33 -24.47 2.44
C SER A 27 -0.96 -23.74 1.15
N ILE A 28 -0.61 -24.49 0.12
CA ILE A 28 -0.36 -23.98 -1.24
C ILE A 28 -1.53 -23.12 -1.75
N ARG A 29 -2.78 -23.41 -1.35
CA ARG A 29 -3.99 -22.67 -1.77
C ARG A 29 -4.00 -21.20 -1.34
N GLN A 30 -3.14 -20.82 -0.39
CA GLN A 30 -2.96 -19.42 0.04
C GLN A 30 -2.14 -18.60 -0.95
N LEU A 31 -1.31 -19.25 -1.78
CA LEU A 31 -0.51 -18.59 -2.80
C LEU A 31 -1.37 -18.12 -3.96
N PRO A 32 -0.96 -17.07 -4.70
CA PRO A 32 -1.62 -16.69 -5.95
C PRO A 32 -1.76 -17.86 -6.90
N THR A 33 -2.86 -17.92 -7.64
CA THR A 33 -3.17 -19.03 -8.57
C THR A 33 -2.05 -19.29 -9.59
N PRO A 34 -1.43 -18.27 -10.22
CA PRO A 34 -0.26 -18.50 -11.09
C PRO A 34 0.92 -19.17 -10.37
N ILE A 35 1.18 -18.77 -9.12
CA ILE A 35 2.27 -19.33 -8.30
C ILE A 35 1.94 -20.76 -7.83
N GLN A 36 0.67 -21.04 -7.51
CA GLN A 36 0.22 -22.40 -7.19
C GLN A 36 0.51 -23.35 -8.35
N THR A 37 0.11 -22.98 -9.57
CA THR A 37 0.35 -23.78 -10.77
C THR A 37 1.84 -24.05 -10.94
N CYS A 38 2.67 -23.00 -10.86
CA CYS A 38 4.11 -23.07 -10.99
C CYS A 38 4.79 -23.99 -9.94
N VAL A 39 4.30 -23.99 -8.69
CA VAL A 39 4.80 -24.92 -7.66
C VAL A 39 4.36 -26.36 -7.93
N ILE A 40 3.13 -26.56 -8.40
CA ILE A 40 2.60 -27.90 -8.74
C ILE A 40 3.34 -28.50 -9.94
N THR A 41 3.68 -27.69 -10.94
CA THR A 41 4.47 -28.09 -12.11
C THR A 41 5.98 -28.18 -11.83
N ALA A 42 6.42 -27.85 -10.61
CA ALA A 42 7.81 -27.81 -10.18
C ALA A 42 8.70 -26.84 -11.00
N GLU A 43 8.11 -25.75 -11.51
CA GLU A 43 8.81 -24.69 -12.25
C GLU A 43 9.35 -23.59 -11.32
N CYS A 44 8.88 -23.56 -10.06
CA CYS A 44 9.37 -22.66 -9.03
C CYS A 44 9.31 -23.26 -7.63
N LEU A 45 10.02 -22.60 -6.72
CA LEU A 45 10.09 -22.92 -5.30
C LEU A 45 9.63 -21.72 -4.49
N VAL A 46 8.83 -22.00 -3.45
CA VAL A 46 8.38 -21.02 -2.47
C VAL A 46 8.76 -21.51 -1.08
N GLY A 47 9.42 -20.67 -0.28
CA GLY A 47 9.65 -20.91 1.14
C GLY A 47 8.37 -20.73 1.94
N PHE A 48 7.99 -21.70 2.76
CA PHE A 48 6.74 -21.64 3.53
C PHE A 48 6.90 -20.90 4.87
N GLY A 49 8.14 -20.70 5.33
CA GLY A 49 8.47 -19.80 6.44
C GLY A 49 8.82 -18.42 5.92
N SER A 50 8.38 -17.39 6.63
CA SER A 50 8.69 -16.00 6.28
C SER A 50 10.06 -15.58 6.82
N ASP A 51 10.83 -14.84 5.99
CA ASP A 51 12.10 -14.21 6.37
C ASP A 51 11.88 -12.85 7.06
N PHE A 52 10.69 -12.25 6.91
CA PHE A 52 10.37 -10.93 7.41
C PHE A 52 8.87 -10.81 7.69
N GLU A 53 8.51 -10.31 8.87
CA GLU A 53 7.11 -10.04 9.22
C GLU A 53 6.96 -8.67 9.90
N LEU A 54 6.00 -7.89 9.43
CA LEU A 54 5.65 -6.60 10.01
C LEU A 54 4.18 -6.25 9.75
N GLY A 55 3.36 -6.16 10.81
CA GLY A 55 2.08 -5.46 10.74
C GLY A 55 1.10 -5.94 9.65
N GLY A 56 1.10 -7.25 9.35
CA GLY A 56 0.28 -7.84 8.28
C GLY A 56 1.01 -8.06 6.95
N ILE A 57 2.30 -7.71 6.89
CA ILE A 57 3.24 -7.97 5.80
C ILE A 57 4.09 -9.19 6.17
N ALA A 58 4.27 -10.13 5.25
CA ALA A 58 5.19 -11.26 5.38
C ALA A 58 5.95 -11.48 4.07
N ALA A 59 7.27 -11.70 4.11
CA ALA A 59 8.08 -12.00 2.93
C ALA A 59 8.50 -13.47 2.89
N PHE A 60 8.28 -14.14 1.77
CA PHE A 60 8.60 -15.55 1.55
C PHE A 60 9.59 -15.68 0.41
N ARG A 61 10.65 -16.49 0.58
CA ARG A 61 11.61 -16.74 -0.50
C ARG A 61 10.90 -17.34 -1.71
N TYR A 62 11.23 -16.84 -2.89
CA TYR A 62 10.66 -17.31 -4.15
C TYR A 62 11.73 -17.34 -5.23
N SER A 63 11.79 -18.46 -5.96
CA SER A 63 12.74 -18.63 -7.05
C SER A 63 12.15 -19.45 -8.18
N THR A 64 12.44 -19.04 -9.41
CA THR A 64 12.25 -19.83 -10.63
C THR A 64 13.63 -20.10 -11.24
N LYS A 65 13.68 -20.65 -12.46
CA LYS A 65 14.94 -20.79 -13.21
C LYS A 65 15.63 -19.44 -13.48
N ASP A 66 14.85 -18.40 -13.76
CA ASP A 66 15.36 -17.10 -14.24
C ASP A 66 15.09 -15.96 -13.24
N PHE A 67 14.55 -16.28 -12.07
CA PHE A 67 14.17 -15.31 -11.05
C PHE A 67 14.58 -15.78 -9.66
N SER A 68 15.14 -14.88 -8.85
CA SER A 68 15.37 -15.09 -7.41
C SER A 68 14.95 -13.85 -6.64
N GLY A 69 14.12 -14.04 -5.63
CA GLY A 69 13.56 -12.94 -4.86
C GLY A 69 12.59 -13.36 -3.79
N TYR A 70 11.53 -12.56 -3.66
CA TYR A 70 10.56 -12.66 -2.59
C TYR A 70 9.14 -12.52 -3.10
N LEU A 71 8.23 -13.25 -2.47
CA LEU A 71 6.80 -13.02 -2.48
C LEU A 71 6.40 -12.35 -1.17
N PHE A 72 6.04 -11.08 -1.24
CA PHE A 72 5.48 -10.35 -0.10
C PHE A 72 3.98 -10.56 -0.05
N ARG A 73 3.48 -11.14 1.03
CA ARG A 73 2.05 -11.21 1.36
C ARG A 73 1.67 -9.99 2.17
N TYR A 74 0.65 -9.28 1.72
CA TYR A 74 0.07 -8.17 2.44
C TYR A 74 -1.38 -8.48 2.82
N SER A 75 -1.74 -8.18 4.07
CA SER A 75 -3.13 -8.26 4.52
C SER A 75 -3.86 -6.98 4.11
N VAL A 76 -4.95 -7.12 3.37
CA VAL A 76 -5.76 -5.97 2.93
C VAL A 76 -6.56 -5.43 4.12
N LEU A 77 -6.45 -4.13 4.36
CA LEU A 77 -7.08 -3.44 5.49
C LEU A 77 -8.05 -2.38 5.01
N LYS A 78 -9.00 -1.98 5.87
CA LYS A 78 -9.79 -0.76 5.62
C LYS A 78 -8.84 0.45 5.57
N PRO A 79 -9.04 1.44 4.66
CA PRO A 79 -10.24 1.69 3.85
C PRO A 79 -10.19 1.11 2.41
N SER A 80 -9.41 0.05 2.14
CA SER A 80 -9.31 -0.53 0.78
C SER A 80 -10.68 -0.78 0.15
N ALA A 81 -10.91 -0.19 -1.02
CA ALA A 81 -12.18 -0.17 -1.71
C ALA A 81 -11.95 0.14 -3.20
N ALA A 82 -12.96 -0.14 -4.02
CA ALA A 82 -13.04 0.36 -5.39
C ALA A 82 -14.27 1.24 -5.54
N THR A 83 -14.08 2.53 -5.72
CA THR A 83 -15.16 3.50 -5.88
C THR A 83 -15.39 3.76 -7.36
N TYR A 84 -16.65 3.82 -7.76
CA TYR A 84 -17.07 4.17 -9.11
C TYR A 84 -18.16 5.24 -9.00
N GLU A 85 -17.95 6.34 -9.71
CA GLU A 85 -18.89 7.43 -9.84
C GLU A 85 -19.15 7.65 -11.33
N GLN A 86 -20.42 7.70 -11.71
CA GLN A 86 -20.82 8.01 -13.08
C GLN A 86 -21.82 9.14 -13.08
N ASN A 87 -21.50 10.16 -13.86
CA ASN A 87 -22.32 11.34 -14.08
C ASN A 87 -22.83 11.30 -15.52
N TYR A 88 -24.15 11.31 -15.70
CA TYR A 88 -24.77 11.39 -17.01
C TYR A 88 -25.67 12.62 -17.09
N VAL A 89 -25.52 13.40 -18.16
CA VAL A 89 -26.42 14.48 -18.52
C VAL A 89 -27.34 13.96 -19.62
N ASP A 90 -28.57 13.60 -19.25
CA ASP A 90 -29.54 12.94 -20.16
C ASP A 90 -30.12 13.91 -21.20
N ASP A 91 -30.18 15.21 -20.91
CA ASP A 91 -30.55 16.26 -21.87
C ASP A 91 -30.25 17.63 -21.23
N ALA A 92 -30.06 18.67 -22.04
CA ALA A 92 -29.77 20.06 -21.65
C ALA A 92 -30.86 20.74 -20.76
N GLN A 93 -31.90 20.01 -20.36
CA GLN A 93 -33.06 20.51 -19.60
C GLN A 93 -33.26 19.83 -18.23
N ASN A 94 -32.49 18.79 -17.89
CA ASN A 94 -32.54 18.16 -16.56
C ASN A 94 -31.18 18.26 -15.87
N PRO A 95 -31.13 18.46 -14.53
CA PRO A 95 -29.88 18.43 -13.80
C PRO A 95 -29.19 17.06 -13.98
N PRO A 96 -27.84 17.01 -13.97
CA PRO A 96 -27.10 15.75 -14.11
C PRO A 96 -27.63 14.73 -13.11
N ILE A 97 -27.99 13.54 -13.59
CA ILE A 97 -28.26 12.43 -12.70
C ILE A 97 -26.89 11.86 -12.35
N THR A 98 -26.31 12.36 -11.26
CA THR A 98 -25.18 11.72 -10.61
C THR A 98 -25.66 10.39 -10.05
N GLN A 99 -25.54 9.31 -10.82
CA GLN A 99 -25.67 7.97 -10.28
C GLN A 99 -24.36 7.64 -9.60
N LEU A 100 -24.23 8.07 -8.35
CA LEU A 100 -23.25 7.52 -7.41
C LEU A 100 -23.58 6.04 -7.23
N ARG A 101 -23.07 5.18 -8.12
CA ARG A 101 -22.89 3.76 -7.81
C ARG A 101 -21.62 3.62 -7.01
N GLU A 102 -21.60 4.25 -5.83
CA GLU A 102 -20.54 4.03 -4.83
C GLU A 102 -20.55 2.55 -4.45
N SER A 103 -19.73 1.76 -5.14
CA SER A 103 -19.35 0.44 -4.68
C SER A 103 -18.39 0.62 -3.51
N ASN A 104 -18.84 1.10 -2.36
CA ASN A 104 -18.03 1.14 -1.13
C ASN A 104 -17.85 -0.28 -0.54
N ILE A 105 -17.62 -1.27 -1.40
CA ILE A 105 -17.47 -2.66 -1.00
C ILE A 105 -16.04 -2.80 -0.45
N PRO A 106 -15.88 -3.00 0.86
CA PRO A 106 -14.55 -3.06 1.46
C PRO A 106 -13.85 -4.34 0.97
N LEU A 107 -12.63 -4.16 0.48
CA LEU A 107 -11.76 -5.26 0.05
C LEU A 107 -11.20 -5.99 1.27
N LYS A 108 -11.11 -7.32 1.17
CA LYS A 108 -10.58 -8.20 2.22
C LYS A 108 -9.73 -9.32 1.62
N GLY A 109 -8.83 -9.85 2.42
CA GLY A 109 -7.99 -11.00 2.05
C GLY A 109 -6.53 -10.59 1.94
N HIS A 110 -5.85 -11.13 0.94
CA HIS A 110 -4.42 -10.89 0.74
C HIS A 110 -4.12 -10.43 -0.67
N VAL A 111 -3.13 -9.56 -0.78
CA VAL A 111 -2.47 -9.24 -2.04
C VAL A 111 -1.02 -9.68 -1.94
N TRP A 112 -0.47 -10.16 -3.04
CA TRP A 112 0.90 -10.65 -3.10
C TRP A 112 1.72 -9.82 -4.08
N LEU A 113 2.96 -9.51 -3.71
CA LEU A 113 3.89 -8.80 -4.58
C LEU A 113 5.13 -9.65 -4.78
N GLN A 114 5.44 -10.00 -6.03
CA GLN A 114 6.70 -10.59 -6.42
C GLN A 114 7.71 -9.50 -6.73
N VAL A 115 8.87 -9.58 -6.09
CA VAL A 115 9.97 -8.64 -6.25
C VAL A 115 11.31 -9.37 -6.24
N ALA A 116 12.23 -9.01 -7.12
CA ALA A 116 13.55 -9.62 -7.16
C ALA A 116 14.38 -9.19 -5.94
N GLU A 117 15.27 -10.06 -5.46
CA GLU A 117 16.22 -9.70 -4.40
C GLU A 117 17.25 -8.66 -4.89
N ARG A 118 17.52 -8.68 -6.20
CA ARG A 118 18.51 -7.82 -6.86
C ARG A 118 17.99 -7.35 -8.20
N TYR A 119 18.25 -6.10 -8.52
CA TYR A 119 18.06 -5.52 -9.85
C TYR A 119 19.37 -4.92 -10.35
N SER A 120 19.57 -4.88 -11.67
CA SER A 120 20.64 -4.07 -12.25
C SER A 120 20.36 -2.59 -12.00
N ASN A 121 21.39 -1.80 -11.67
CA ASN A 121 21.27 -0.35 -11.52
C ASN A 121 21.10 0.41 -12.85
N SER A 122 21.17 -0.30 -13.99
CA SER A 122 21.08 0.25 -15.34
C SER A 122 19.85 -0.21 -16.13
N ALA A 123 19.08 -1.16 -15.60
CA ALA A 123 17.91 -1.73 -16.27
C ALA A 123 16.64 -1.53 -15.43
N THR A 124 15.48 -1.63 -16.07
CA THR A 124 14.20 -1.65 -15.36
C THR A 124 14.01 -2.98 -14.64
N GLY A 125 13.46 -2.93 -13.44
CA GLY A 125 13.11 -4.10 -12.65
C GLY A 125 11.64 -4.48 -12.86
N LEU A 126 11.38 -5.77 -13.09
CA LEU A 126 10.02 -6.29 -13.16
C LEU A 126 9.50 -6.63 -11.75
N VAL A 127 8.27 -6.21 -11.47
CA VAL A 127 7.51 -6.52 -10.26
C VAL A 127 6.11 -6.99 -10.67
N ALA A 128 5.56 -7.98 -9.96
CA ALA A 128 4.22 -8.51 -10.23
C ALA A 128 3.33 -8.41 -9.00
N LEU A 129 2.14 -7.82 -9.14
CA LEU A 129 1.14 -7.71 -8.09
C LEU A 129 -0.01 -8.68 -8.38
N TYR A 130 -0.25 -9.63 -7.47
CA TYR A 130 -1.33 -10.61 -7.57
C TYR A 130 -2.44 -10.29 -6.58
N SER A 131 -3.67 -10.15 -7.09
CA SER A 131 -4.84 -9.78 -6.29
C SER A 131 -5.96 -10.83 -6.30
N ASP A 132 -5.69 -12.05 -6.76
CA ASP A 132 -6.66 -13.15 -6.84
C ASP A 132 -7.13 -13.69 -5.46
N LYS A 133 -6.47 -13.26 -4.37
CA LYS A 133 -6.86 -13.57 -2.98
C LYS A 133 -7.59 -12.42 -2.30
N ILE A 134 -8.05 -11.43 -3.07
CA ILE A 134 -8.91 -10.34 -2.60
C ILE A 134 -10.38 -10.70 -2.86
N THR A 135 -11.23 -10.34 -1.91
CA THR A 135 -12.69 -10.45 -2.01
C THR A 135 -13.33 -9.08 -1.76
N PRO A 136 -14.39 -8.72 -2.51
CA PRO A 136 -15.01 -9.50 -3.59
C PRO A 136 -14.17 -9.46 -4.89
N THR A 137 -14.07 -10.59 -5.58
CA THR A 137 -13.27 -10.74 -6.81
C THR A 137 -13.85 -9.94 -7.99
N GLN A 138 -15.17 -9.71 -8.01
CA GLN A 138 -15.87 -8.93 -9.06
C GLN A 138 -15.59 -7.43 -9.01
N VAL A 139 -14.93 -6.95 -7.96
CA VAL A 139 -14.54 -5.55 -7.78
C VAL A 139 -13.11 -5.31 -8.28
N VAL A 140 -12.40 -6.37 -8.66
CA VAL A 140 -11.00 -6.29 -9.08
C VAL A 140 -10.93 -5.91 -10.56
N LEU A 141 -10.96 -4.61 -10.81
CA LEU A 141 -10.60 -3.93 -12.05
C LEU A 141 -11.48 -4.31 -13.24
N PRO A 142 -12.47 -3.49 -13.63
CA PRO A 142 -12.99 -3.50 -14.99
C PRO A 142 -11.86 -3.03 -15.92
N ARG A 143 -10.91 -3.91 -16.21
CA ARG A 143 -10.09 -3.79 -17.42
C ARG A 143 -11.06 -3.95 -18.56
N PHE A 144 -11.07 -2.96 -19.46
CA PHE A 144 -12.19 -2.64 -20.34
C PHE A 144 -12.81 -3.80 -21.14
N PHE A 145 -12.18 -4.99 -21.25
CA PHE A 145 -12.72 -6.11 -22.02
C PHE A 145 -12.34 -7.54 -21.59
N ASP A 146 -11.95 -7.86 -20.34
CA ASP A 146 -11.82 -9.29 -20.03
C ASP A 146 -11.99 -9.72 -18.55
N PRO A 147 -13.05 -10.48 -18.21
CA PRO A 147 -13.21 -11.14 -16.91
C PRO A 147 -12.40 -12.45 -16.77
N ILE A 148 -11.58 -12.85 -17.76
CA ILE A 148 -11.08 -14.24 -17.85
C ILE A 148 -9.78 -14.49 -17.06
N ASP A 149 -8.93 -13.50 -16.79
CA ASP A 149 -7.62 -13.75 -16.17
C ASP A 149 -7.47 -13.27 -14.72
N PRO A 150 -6.76 -14.02 -13.85
CA PRO A 150 -6.48 -13.58 -12.50
C PRO A 150 -5.72 -12.25 -12.56
N PRO A 151 -6.12 -11.24 -11.76
CA PRO A 151 -5.61 -9.88 -11.84
C PRO A 151 -4.17 -9.81 -11.33
N THR A 152 -3.24 -10.20 -12.21
CA THR A 152 -1.82 -9.96 -12.08
C THR A 152 -1.51 -8.67 -12.82
N ILE A 153 -0.83 -7.75 -12.15
CA ILE A 153 -0.34 -6.52 -12.76
C ILE A 153 1.18 -6.56 -12.77
N HIS A 154 1.76 -6.43 -13.97
CA HIS A 154 3.19 -6.37 -14.16
C HIS A 154 3.67 -4.93 -14.31
N PHE A 155 4.58 -4.52 -13.43
CA PHE A 155 5.17 -3.20 -13.41
C PHE A 155 6.65 -3.28 -13.76
N GLN A 156 7.10 -2.41 -14.65
CA GLN A 156 8.52 -2.12 -14.83
C GLN A 156 8.87 -0.85 -14.05
N LEU A 157 9.82 -1.00 -13.14
CA LEU A 157 10.29 0.07 -12.25
C LEU A 157 11.68 0.50 -12.70
N THR A 158 11.91 1.81 -12.81
CA THR A 158 13.26 2.32 -13.06
C THR A 158 14.14 2.16 -11.81
N PRO A 159 15.48 2.18 -11.94
CA PRO A 159 16.38 2.22 -10.79
C PRO A 159 16.04 3.33 -9.79
N LYS A 160 15.65 4.51 -10.29
CA LYS A 160 15.20 5.65 -9.47
C LYS A 160 13.96 5.29 -8.66
N SER A 161 12.99 4.62 -9.27
CA SER A 161 11.75 4.20 -8.62
C SER A 161 11.98 3.11 -7.56
N LEU A 162 12.88 2.16 -7.85
CA LEU A 162 13.29 1.12 -6.90
C LEU A 162 13.96 1.74 -5.66
N LEU A 163 14.89 2.68 -5.85
CA LEU A 163 15.53 3.43 -4.75
C LEU A 163 14.51 4.26 -3.95
N ALA A 164 13.54 4.88 -4.63
CA ALA A 164 12.45 5.61 -3.97
C ALA A 164 11.41 4.66 -3.33
N SER A 165 11.49 3.36 -3.61
CA SER A 165 10.50 2.35 -3.22
C SER A 165 9.07 2.72 -3.61
N ARG A 166 8.91 3.48 -4.68
CA ARG A 166 7.64 4.04 -5.18
C ARG A 166 7.78 4.37 -6.65
N ALA A 167 6.70 4.18 -7.40
CA ALA A 167 6.58 4.64 -8.77
C ALA A 167 5.16 5.08 -9.06
N TYR A 168 5.00 5.99 -10.00
CA TYR A 168 3.68 6.34 -10.52
C TYR A 168 3.75 6.59 -12.02
N SER A 169 2.60 6.48 -12.68
CA SER A 169 2.39 6.91 -14.05
C SER A 169 1.08 7.68 -14.10
N GLN A 170 1.04 8.76 -14.86
CA GLN A 170 -0.18 9.50 -15.15
C GLN A 170 -0.21 9.82 -16.63
N TRP A 171 -1.38 9.60 -17.24
CA TRP A 171 -1.64 9.94 -18.63
C TRP A 171 -2.94 10.74 -18.73
N THR A 172 -2.98 11.73 -19.61
CA THR A 172 -4.18 12.52 -19.88
C THR A 172 -4.27 12.81 -21.37
N LEU A 173 -5.45 12.62 -21.96
CA LEU A 173 -5.72 12.93 -23.35
C LEU A 173 -6.65 14.14 -23.42
N THR A 174 -6.18 15.19 -24.08
CA THR A 174 -6.91 16.44 -24.30
C THR A 174 -7.08 16.69 -25.81
N GLU A 175 -7.85 17.71 -26.20
CA GLU A 175 -7.93 18.18 -27.60
C GLU A 175 -6.55 18.54 -28.18
N GLN A 176 -5.63 19.00 -27.32
CA GLN A 176 -4.27 19.41 -27.69
C GLN A 176 -3.30 18.22 -27.80
N GLY A 177 -3.75 17.01 -27.47
CA GLY A 177 -2.96 15.77 -27.52
C GLY A 177 -2.82 15.07 -26.17
N GLY A 178 -2.04 13.99 -26.18
CA GLY A 178 -1.74 13.17 -25.00
C GLY A 178 -0.52 13.70 -24.23
N THR A 179 -0.65 13.79 -22.91
CA THR A 179 0.44 14.14 -22.01
C THR A 179 0.62 13.04 -20.96
N GLY A 180 1.89 12.71 -20.68
CA GLY A 180 2.26 11.66 -19.74
C GLY A 180 3.31 12.13 -18.74
N SER A 181 3.28 11.60 -17.52
CA SER A 181 4.28 11.86 -16.49
C SER A 181 4.47 10.64 -15.59
N GLY A 182 5.60 10.59 -14.87
CA GLY A 182 5.92 9.50 -13.96
C GLY A 182 7.09 8.63 -14.43
N ASP A 183 7.36 7.58 -13.65
CA ASP A 183 8.49 6.67 -13.79
C ASP A 183 8.08 5.19 -13.69
N LEU A 184 6.79 4.92 -13.54
CA LEU A 184 6.19 3.60 -13.68
C LEU A 184 5.98 3.29 -15.16
N ILE A 185 6.57 2.19 -15.63
CA ILE A 185 6.41 1.73 -17.00
C ILE A 185 5.54 0.48 -16.96
N ALA A 186 4.47 0.45 -17.75
CA ALA A 186 3.67 -0.76 -17.90
C ALA A 186 4.53 -1.84 -18.59
N ALA A 187 4.65 -3.02 -17.97
CA ALA A 187 5.42 -4.11 -18.58
C ALA A 187 4.72 -4.71 -19.81
N GLU A 188 3.39 -4.56 -19.90
CA GLU A 188 2.55 -5.06 -20.96
C GLU A 188 1.63 -3.94 -21.49
N PRO A 189 1.48 -3.80 -22.82
CA PRO A 189 0.63 -2.78 -23.41
C PRO A 189 -0.87 -3.11 -23.26
N PRO A 190 -1.71 -2.12 -22.95
CA PRO A 190 -1.44 -1.09 -21.94
C PRO A 190 -2.36 -1.30 -20.76
N LEU A 191 -1.78 -1.20 -19.56
CA LEU A 191 -2.54 -1.25 -18.32
C LEU A 191 -3.68 -0.23 -18.31
N LEU A 192 -3.54 0.91 -19.01
CA LEU A 192 -4.62 1.84 -19.27
C LEU A 192 -4.38 2.61 -20.59
N ILE A 193 -5.39 2.72 -21.45
CA ILE A 193 -5.35 3.59 -22.64
C ILE A 193 -6.41 4.68 -22.48
N CYS A 194 -5.99 5.93 -22.57
CA CYS A 194 -6.93 7.00 -22.86
C CYS A 194 -7.19 7.07 -24.36
N LEU A 195 -8.38 6.64 -24.76
CA LEU A 195 -8.81 6.63 -26.16
C LEU A 195 -9.68 7.84 -26.54
N ALA A 196 -10.19 8.58 -25.55
CA ALA A 196 -11.07 9.72 -25.75
C ALA A 196 -10.51 10.98 -25.07
N ASN A 197 -10.77 12.12 -25.70
CA ASN A 197 -10.49 13.43 -25.11
C ASN A 197 -11.24 13.57 -23.76
N GLY A 198 -10.60 14.18 -22.77
CA GLY A 198 -11.14 14.26 -21.41
C GLY A 198 -10.83 13.04 -20.55
N CYS A 199 -10.18 12.00 -21.11
CA CYS A 199 -9.69 10.88 -20.33
C CYS A 199 -8.42 11.23 -19.55
N SER A 200 -8.40 10.85 -18.27
CA SER A 200 -7.21 10.85 -17.44
C SER A 200 -7.09 9.54 -16.68
N VAL A 201 -5.85 9.14 -16.45
CA VAL A 201 -5.49 7.89 -15.84
C VAL A 201 -4.29 8.12 -14.95
N ARG A 202 -4.28 7.53 -13.77
CA ARG A 202 -3.13 7.51 -12.88
C ARG A 202 -3.00 6.17 -12.18
N GLU A 203 -1.78 5.65 -12.15
CA GLU A 203 -1.38 4.48 -11.37
C GLU A 203 -0.25 4.84 -10.44
N GLU A 204 -0.27 4.25 -9.26
CA GLU A 204 0.79 4.41 -8.28
C GLU A 204 1.00 3.10 -7.52
N ILE A 205 2.26 2.70 -7.37
CA ILE A 205 2.67 1.57 -6.54
C ILE A 205 3.72 2.01 -5.52
N ASN A 206 3.55 1.58 -4.28
CA ASN A 206 4.53 1.72 -3.22
C ASN A 206 5.05 0.34 -2.80
N LEU A 207 6.36 0.17 -2.74
CA LEU A 207 7.01 -1.05 -2.26
C LEU A 207 7.10 -1.00 -0.73
N ILE A 208 6.05 -1.46 -0.05
CA ILE A 208 5.90 -1.30 1.41
C ILE A 208 6.65 -2.39 2.18
N GLY A 209 7.37 -2.00 3.23
CA GLY A 209 8.14 -2.94 4.07
C GLY A 209 9.45 -3.40 3.43
N MET A 210 9.85 -2.77 2.33
CA MET A 210 11.13 -2.97 1.66
C MET A 210 11.72 -1.65 1.17
N THR A 211 13.03 -1.65 0.97
CA THR A 211 13.78 -0.61 0.28
C THR A 211 14.86 -1.24 -0.58
N PHE A 212 15.32 -0.52 -1.59
CA PHE A 212 16.50 -0.90 -2.35
C PHE A 212 17.67 0.00 -1.99
N VAL A 213 18.86 -0.58 -1.89
CA VAL A 213 20.11 0.16 -1.70
C VAL A 213 21.09 -0.19 -2.80
N GLU A 214 21.90 0.77 -3.19
CA GLU A 214 22.97 0.55 -4.17
C GLU A 214 24.08 -0.31 -3.57
N SER A 215 24.51 -1.32 -4.31
CA SER A 215 25.65 -2.19 -3.99
C SER A 215 26.40 -2.50 -5.27
N GLY A 216 27.36 -1.64 -5.63
CA GLY A 216 28.09 -1.74 -6.90
C GLY A 216 27.18 -1.44 -8.09
N ASN A 217 27.05 -2.39 -9.01
CA ASN A 217 26.20 -2.26 -10.20
C ASN A 217 24.77 -2.80 -10.00
N GLU A 218 24.40 -3.09 -8.75
CA GLU A 218 23.11 -3.67 -8.42
C GLU A 218 22.38 -2.84 -7.37
N LEU A 219 21.06 -2.93 -7.41
CA LEU A 219 20.15 -2.52 -6.35
C LEU A 219 19.74 -3.76 -5.57
N VAL A 220 20.02 -3.79 -4.28
CA VAL A 220 19.76 -4.95 -3.41
C VAL A 220 18.61 -4.65 -2.48
N LEU A 221 17.65 -5.57 -2.40
CA LEU A 221 16.50 -5.47 -1.51
C LEU A 221 16.96 -5.54 -0.04
N GLN A 222 16.43 -4.65 0.77
CA GLN A 222 16.50 -4.68 2.22
C GLN A 222 15.10 -4.59 2.82
N PHE A 223 14.85 -5.34 3.88
CA PHE A 223 13.60 -5.20 4.62
C PHE A 223 13.58 -3.88 5.38
N ALA A 224 12.45 -3.17 5.33
CA ALA A 224 12.27 -1.86 5.95
C ALA A 224 11.25 -1.96 7.10
N PRO A 225 11.65 -2.42 8.30
CA PRO A 225 10.74 -2.61 9.44
C PRO A 225 10.12 -1.31 9.97
N HIS A 226 10.67 -0.16 9.57
CA HIS A 226 10.21 1.16 9.99
C HIS A 226 9.38 1.87 8.92
N ASP A 227 9.07 1.21 7.81
CA ASP A 227 8.20 1.75 6.78
C ASP A 227 6.77 1.91 7.32
N ARG A 228 6.23 3.13 7.21
CA ARG A 228 4.91 3.52 7.71
C ARG A 228 3.88 3.77 6.60
N ARG A 229 4.30 3.58 5.34
CA ARG A 229 3.42 3.75 4.19
C ARG A 229 2.36 2.66 4.20
N GLN A 230 1.14 3.02 3.82
CA GLN A 230 -0.01 2.10 3.91
C GLN A 230 -0.62 1.77 2.55
N MET A 231 -0.62 2.73 1.63
CA MET A 231 -1.20 2.55 0.29
C MET A 231 -0.21 1.80 -0.58
N LEU A 232 -0.47 0.51 -0.81
CA LEU A 232 0.32 -0.35 -1.67
C LEU A 232 0.14 0.01 -3.14
N TYR A 233 -1.10 0.21 -3.55
CA TYR A 233 -1.48 0.46 -4.92
C TYR A 233 -2.67 1.42 -4.99
N ASN A 234 -2.64 2.32 -5.96
CA ASN A 234 -3.73 3.21 -6.31
C ASN A 234 -3.85 3.25 -7.82
N GLU A 235 -5.08 3.16 -8.29
CA GLU A 235 -5.44 3.36 -9.67
C GLU A 235 -6.61 4.33 -9.71
N GLU A 236 -6.49 5.36 -10.53
CA GLU A 236 -7.51 6.37 -10.76
C GLU A 236 -7.76 6.47 -12.26
N ARG A 237 -9.03 6.49 -12.63
CA ARG A 237 -9.48 6.73 -14.00
C ARG A 237 -10.53 7.82 -13.94
N ALA A 238 -10.46 8.74 -14.85
CA ALA A 238 -11.54 9.68 -15.05
C ALA A 238 -11.75 9.89 -16.55
N TYR A 239 -13.00 10.13 -16.90
CA TYR A 239 -13.38 10.70 -18.17
C TYR A 239 -14.28 11.87 -17.86
N ASP A 240 -13.94 13.04 -18.38
CA ASP A 240 -14.74 14.24 -18.23
C ASP A 240 -15.08 14.79 -19.62
N ASP A 241 -16.36 14.75 -19.95
CA ASP A 241 -16.93 15.26 -21.19
C ASP A 241 -18.24 15.99 -20.88
N VAL A 242 -18.62 16.90 -21.77
CA VAL A 242 -19.74 17.84 -21.61
C VAL A 242 -21.06 17.12 -21.35
N LEU A 243 -21.23 15.89 -21.85
CA LEU A 243 -22.47 15.12 -21.77
C LEU A 243 -22.40 13.95 -20.79
N ALA A 244 -21.20 13.49 -20.43
CA ALA A 244 -21.01 12.35 -19.57
C ALA A 244 -19.62 12.38 -18.93
N GLY A 245 -19.55 11.99 -17.66
CA GLY A 245 -18.29 11.79 -16.98
C GLY A 245 -18.32 10.53 -16.13
N PHE A 246 -17.14 9.98 -15.87
CA PHE A 246 -16.99 8.97 -14.82
C PHE A 246 -15.69 9.20 -14.06
N HIS A 247 -15.69 8.79 -12.81
CA HIS A 247 -14.51 8.70 -11.98
C HIS A 247 -14.48 7.32 -11.33
N GLU A 248 -13.40 6.59 -11.53
CA GLU A 248 -13.15 5.30 -10.93
C GLU A 248 -11.85 5.38 -10.13
N GLN A 249 -11.86 4.83 -8.93
CA GLN A 249 -10.67 4.75 -8.09
C GLN A 249 -10.60 3.40 -7.38
N TYR A 250 -9.42 2.78 -7.40
CA TYR A 250 -9.14 1.51 -6.77
C TYR A 250 -7.92 1.66 -5.86
N GLN A 251 -8.13 1.47 -4.55
CA GLN A 251 -7.09 1.67 -3.56
C GLN A 251 -6.86 0.43 -2.70
N LEU A 252 -5.59 0.04 -2.57
CA LEU A 252 -5.15 -1.05 -1.71
C LEU A 252 -4.29 -0.51 -0.55
N TYR A 253 -4.82 -0.64 0.66
CA TYR A 253 -4.14 -0.34 1.92
C TYR A 253 -3.79 -1.62 2.67
N VAL A 254 -2.55 -1.72 3.15
CA VAL A 254 -1.97 -2.97 3.68
C VAL A 254 -1.32 -2.88 5.06
N GLN A 255 -1.06 -1.67 5.53
CA GLN A 255 -0.65 -1.44 6.92
C GLN A 255 -1.80 -0.77 7.68
N PRO A 256 -1.95 -1.03 8.99
CA PRO A 256 -2.93 -0.31 9.77
C PRO A 256 -2.61 1.18 9.71
N VAL A 257 -3.60 1.99 9.36
CA VAL A 257 -3.53 3.44 9.57
C VAL A 257 -3.19 3.62 11.05
N PRO A 258 -2.08 4.28 11.41
CA PRO A 258 -1.83 4.64 12.79
C PRO A 258 -2.92 5.62 13.18
N ILE A 259 -4.04 5.10 13.65
CA ILE A 259 -5.00 5.86 14.40
C ILE A 259 -4.24 6.17 15.69
N PRO A 260 -3.91 7.43 15.99
CA PRO A 260 -3.26 7.77 17.24
C PRO A 260 -4.04 7.06 18.34
N ALA A 261 -3.34 6.20 19.08
CA ALA A 261 -4.00 5.29 20.00
C ALA A 261 -4.87 6.14 20.92
N ALA A 262 -6.13 5.75 21.14
CA ALA A 262 -7.06 6.60 21.88
C ALA A 262 -6.44 7.10 23.20
N TRP A 263 -5.64 6.27 23.88
CA TRP A 263 -4.90 6.68 25.08
C TRP A 263 -3.89 7.83 24.87
N GLN A 264 -3.23 7.93 23.72
CA GLN A 264 -2.35 9.07 23.38
C GLN A 264 -3.17 10.35 23.16
N LEU A 265 -4.35 10.24 22.53
CA LEU A 265 -5.29 11.36 22.42
C LEU A 265 -5.87 11.75 23.79
N TRP A 266 -6.13 10.78 24.66
CA TRP A 266 -6.57 10.99 26.05
C TRP A 266 -5.48 11.66 26.90
N LEU A 267 -4.21 11.27 26.78
CA LEU A 267 -3.10 11.90 27.51
C LEU A 267 -2.85 13.34 27.04
N LEU A 268 -2.95 13.60 25.74
CA LEU A 268 -2.92 14.96 25.20
C LEU A 268 -4.09 15.79 25.73
N GLY A 269 -5.29 15.21 25.78
CA GLY A 269 -6.47 15.83 26.39
C GLY A 269 -6.29 16.16 27.88
N LEU A 270 -5.75 15.23 28.68
CA LEU A 270 -5.52 15.43 30.11
C LEU A 270 -4.47 16.51 30.41
N SER A 271 -3.44 16.63 29.56
CA SER A 271 -2.42 17.68 29.69
C SER A 271 -2.98 19.10 29.52
N LEU A 272 -4.05 19.26 28.74
CA LEU A 272 -4.74 20.55 28.54
C LEU A 272 -5.61 20.95 29.74
N PHE A 273 -6.10 19.99 30.54
CA PHE A 273 -6.90 20.29 31.75
C PHE A 273 -6.05 20.53 33.00
N ALA A 274 -4.84 19.96 33.09
CA ALA A 274 -3.95 20.15 34.23
C ALA A 274 -3.22 21.52 34.23
N GLY A 275 -3.26 22.25 33.11
CA GLY A 275 -2.48 23.47 32.87
C GLY A 275 -3.19 24.80 33.07
N ARG A 276 -4.30 24.90 33.83
CA ARG A 276 -4.85 26.22 34.23
C ARG A 276 -4.17 26.71 35.51
N PRO A 277 -3.18 27.63 35.45
CA PRO A 277 -2.64 28.24 36.64
C PRO A 277 -3.74 29.00 37.37
N ARG A 278 -3.95 28.64 38.64
CA ARG A 278 -4.79 29.38 39.57
C ARG A 278 -4.16 30.77 39.70
N ILE A 279 -4.74 31.78 39.06
CA ILE A 279 -4.35 33.19 39.26
C ILE A 279 -4.77 33.54 40.69
N THR A 280 -3.88 33.30 41.65
CA THR A 280 -3.98 33.86 42.99
C THR A 280 -3.57 35.33 42.89
N SER A 281 -4.57 36.21 42.96
CA SER A 281 -4.38 37.65 43.05
C SER A 281 -3.63 38.00 44.34
N LEU A 282 -2.31 38.18 44.23
CA LEU A 282 -1.47 38.71 45.30
C LEU A 282 -1.72 40.23 45.40
N ARG A 283 -2.70 40.59 46.24
CA ARG A 283 -3.05 41.95 46.61
C ARG A 283 -1.90 42.55 47.44
N LYS A 284 -0.94 43.21 46.78
CA LYS A 284 0.12 43.99 47.43
C LYS A 284 -0.53 45.19 48.15
N ARG A 285 -0.41 45.23 49.48
CA ARG A 285 -0.67 46.43 50.31
C ARG A 285 0.32 47.52 49.92
N LEU A 286 -0.21 48.69 49.59
CA LEU A 286 0.49 49.97 49.51
C LEU A 286 0.19 50.74 50.80
N GLY A 287 1.24 51.25 51.44
CA GLY A 287 1.20 52.56 52.10
C GLY A 287 1.05 52.61 53.62
N ALA A 288 2.01 53.34 54.20
CA ALA A 288 2.07 54.01 55.50
C ALA A 288 2.35 53.16 56.75
#